data_AF-A0A182SYF7-F1
#
_entry.id   AF-A0A182SYF7-F1
#
_cell.length_a   1.000
_cell.length_b   1.000
_cell.length_c   1.000
_cell.angle_alpha   90.00
_cell.angle_beta   90.00
_cell.angle_gamma   90.00
#
_symmetry.space_group_name_H-M   'P 1'
#
loop_
_entity.id
_entity.type
_entity.pdbx_description
1 polymer ?
#
loop_
_entity_poly.entity_id
_entity_poly.type
_entity_poly.pdbx_seq_one_letter_code
_entity_poly.pdbx_strand_id
1 'polypeptide(L)'
;MMVEKLDTRSCVFSLLYSVGSFAVACASLSTLNPSDRISVQKGALLISFGFVYFVALTEFLNKLLLRTPFGHSFVKRYRLRVSDVLDITNKYVDVGSKSKSSGLVSAVQAAFSCIAGLFVCRWSCPRNFLHASHFLSESYAWFAASYFFYDLWSMYKIYAAEAAIKLKVKLGLQSVVAGDNNNVGTGSNGGTAANGALAEKTLQALDDIPSVGQGTLSFVNPCKLGIPSFAKYLSTHPLMVFHHLFIGSYGLVVISYLRGGLGDCVFSFMFMMELSTPFVSFRSILSVMGLKQSKLYVINGLVMLVTFFWCRVFLMPYVCYYYSQVVNKPFFEAVWNLPWGCKASILALFLPQLYWFRLMVRGAMKVFFPPKNKRNTKLAANSCANEVSTNGETMKTSQSKDSEVRSLM
;
A
#
# COMPACT_ATOMS: atom_id res chain seq x y z
N MET A 1 30.21 -5.22 20.09
CA MET A 1 29.72 -5.99 18.92
C MET A 1 29.03 -7.25 19.46
N MET A 2 27.79 -7.14 19.91
CA MET A 2 27.01 -8.31 20.33
C MET A 2 26.38 -8.93 19.08
N VAL A 3 26.72 -10.18 18.80
CA VAL A 3 26.03 -11.01 17.82
C VAL A 3 24.64 -11.28 18.38
N GLU A 4 23.67 -10.44 18.02
CA GLU A 4 22.26 -10.73 18.23
C GLU A 4 21.97 -12.06 17.50
N LYS A 5 21.72 -13.13 18.26
CA LYS A 5 21.44 -14.47 17.70
C LYS A 5 20.40 -14.32 16.59
N LEU A 6 20.77 -14.69 15.36
CA LEU A 6 19.85 -14.76 14.23
C LEU A 6 18.70 -15.69 14.61
N ASP A 7 17.54 -15.12 14.92
CA ASP A 7 16.34 -15.85 15.35
C ASP A 7 15.58 -16.40 14.14
N THR A 8 16.25 -17.28 13.39
CA THR A 8 15.68 -17.97 12.23
C THR A 8 14.51 -18.85 12.64
N ARG A 9 14.51 -19.36 13.89
CA ARG A 9 13.45 -20.21 14.44
C ARG A 9 12.12 -19.46 14.54
N SER A 10 12.13 -18.24 15.07
CA SER A 10 10.92 -17.40 15.16
C SER A 10 10.34 -17.02 13.81
N CYS A 11 11.17 -16.87 12.77
CA CYS A 11 10.72 -16.65 11.39
C CYS A 11 9.98 -17.90 10.84
N VAL A 12 10.53 -19.09 11.08
CA VAL A 12 9.91 -20.36 10.68
C VAL A 12 8.56 -20.57 11.37
N PHE A 13 8.44 -20.25 12.67
CA PHE A 13 7.15 -20.35 13.37
C PHE A 13 6.08 -19.44 12.78
N SER A 14 6.39 -18.17 12.50
CA SER A 14 5.43 -17.25 11.86
C SER A 14 5.02 -17.73 10.46
N LEU A 15 5.96 -18.31 9.68
CA LEU A 15 5.64 -18.93 8.39
C LEU A 15 4.72 -20.15 8.56
N LEU A 16 5.00 -21.02 9.53
CA LEU A 16 4.20 -22.21 9.82
C LEU A 16 2.78 -21.84 10.26
N TYR A 17 2.60 -20.81 11.08
CA TYR A 17 1.26 -20.33 11.46
C TYR A 17 0.50 -19.77 10.25
N SER A 18 1.18 -19.03 9.36
CA SER A 18 0.58 -18.51 8.14
C SER A 18 0.16 -19.66 7.20
N VAL A 19 1.09 -20.52 6.80
CA VAL A 19 0.79 -21.64 5.89
C VAL A 19 -0.21 -22.62 6.52
N GLY A 20 -0.07 -22.90 7.81
CA GLY A 20 -0.96 -23.81 8.55
C GLY A 20 -2.38 -23.29 8.63
N SER A 21 -2.59 -22.02 8.97
CA SER A 21 -3.95 -21.43 9.01
C SER A 21 -4.62 -21.43 7.64
N PHE A 22 -3.86 -21.16 6.57
CA PHE A 22 -4.37 -21.27 5.20
C PHE A 22 -4.72 -22.71 4.81
N ALA A 23 -3.85 -23.67 5.14
CA ALA A 23 -4.10 -25.08 4.87
C ALA A 23 -5.35 -25.60 5.60
N VAL A 24 -5.54 -25.22 6.87
CA VAL A 24 -6.75 -25.57 7.63
C VAL A 24 -7.98 -24.89 7.04
N ALA A 25 -7.88 -23.64 6.57
CA ALA A 25 -8.98 -22.98 5.87
C ALA A 25 -9.38 -23.75 4.59
N CYS A 26 -8.40 -24.16 3.77
CA CYS A 26 -8.66 -24.99 2.59
C CYS A 26 -9.25 -26.37 2.94
N ALA A 27 -8.73 -27.03 3.97
CA ALA A 27 -9.24 -28.32 4.44
C ALA A 27 -10.68 -28.22 4.97
N SER A 28 -11.06 -27.10 5.59
CA SER A 28 -12.42 -26.87 6.06
C SER A 28 -13.45 -26.77 4.92
N LEU A 29 -12.98 -26.50 3.70
CA LEU A 29 -13.76 -26.33 2.49
C LEU A 29 -13.74 -27.56 1.56
N SER A 30 -12.83 -28.50 1.75
CA SER A 30 -12.64 -29.64 0.82
C SER A 30 -13.83 -30.59 0.77
N THR A 31 -14.71 -30.55 1.77
CA THR A 31 -15.93 -31.36 1.87
C THR A 31 -17.14 -30.76 1.17
N LEU A 32 -17.02 -29.54 0.63
CA LEU A 32 -18.12 -28.82 -0.01
C LEU A 32 -18.21 -29.13 -1.50
N ASN A 33 -19.43 -29.26 -1.99
CA ASN A 33 -19.69 -29.31 -3.42
C ASN A 33 -19.63 -27.90 -4.02
N PRO A 34 -19.32 -27.76 -5.33
CA PRO A 34 -19.23 -26.46 -6.00
C PRO A 34 -20.42 -25.52 -5.74
N SER A 35 -21.65 -26.04 -5.72
CA SER A 35 -22.87 -25.23 -5.54
C SER A 35 -23.24 -24.95 -4.08
N ASP A 36 -22.49 -25.46 -3.10
CA ASP A 36 -22.84 -25.35 -1.69
C ASP A 36 -22.65 -23.91 -1.18
N ARG A 37 -23.44 -23.55 -0.16
CA ARG A 37 -23.40 -22.24 0.50
C ARG A 37 -22.55 -22.30 1.75
N ILE A 38 -21.91 -21.18 2.09
CA ILE A 38 -21.14 -21.10 3.33
C ILE A 38 -22.07 -20.68 4.47
N SER A 39 -22.20 -21.54 5.48
CA SER A 39 -22.93 -21.18 6.71
C SER A 39 -22.19 -20.10 7.49
N VAL A 40 -22.91 -19.33 8.30
CA VAL A 40 -22.34 -18.24 9.10
C VAL A 40 -21.23 -18.75 10.04
N GLN A 41 -21.41 -19.93 10.62
CA GLN A 41 -20.43 -20.56 11.50
C GLN A 41 -19.12 -20.88 10.74
N LYS A 42 -19.24 -21.50 9.55
CA LYS A 42 -18.07 -21.76 8.69
C LYS A 42 -17.43 -20.44 8.22
N GLY A 43 -18.24 -19.44 7.87
CA GLY A 43 -17.77 -18.10 7.52
C GLY A 43 -16.97 -17.41 8.64
N ALA A 44 -17.46 -17.49 9.88
CA ALA A 44 -16.76 -16.95 11.05
C ALA A 44 -15.44 -17.69 11.35
N LEU A 45 -15.39 -19.01 11.12
CA LEU A 45 -14.14 -19.77 11.19
C LEU A 45 -13.15 -19.33 10.10
N LEU A 46 -13.61 -19.10 8.87
CA LEU A 46 -12.77 -18.59 7.78
C LEU A 46 -12.22 -17.20 8.07
N ILE A 47 -13.00 -16.30 8.68
CA ILE A 47 -12.51 -15.00 9.17
C ILE A 47 -11.39 -15.23 10.18
N SER A 48 -11.59 -16.14 11.15
CA SER A 48 -10.61 -16.43 12.19
C SER A 48 -9.29 -16.96 11.60
N PHE A 49 -9.38 -17.91 10.67
CA PHE A 49 -8.19 -18.41 9.96
C PHE A 49 -7.53 -17.34 9.10
N GLY A 50 -8.31 -16.49 8.43
CA GLY A 50 -7.79 -15.35 7.68
C GLY A 50 -7.06 -14.35 8.58
N PHE A 51 -7.59 -14.05 9.76
CA PHE A 51 -6.94 -13.15 10.70
C PHE A 51 -5.58 -13.69 11.15
N VAL A 52 -5.52 -14.97 11.54
CA VAL A 52 -4.25 -15.64 11.87
C VAL A 52 -3.31 -15.63 10.67
N TYR A 53 -3.81 -15.91 9.47
CA TYR A 53 -3.02 -15.93 8.23
C TYR A 53 -2.35 -14.59 7.96
N PHE A 54 -3.11 -13.48 7.90
CA PHE A 54 -2.57 -12.17 7.53
C PHE A 54 -1.65 -11.59 8.60
N VAL A 55 -1.96 -11.81 9.89
CA VAL A 55 -1.09 -11.39 11.00
C VAL A 55 0.22 -12.17 10.99
N ALA A 56 0.18 -13.49 10.87
CA ALA A 56 1.37 -14.34 10.82
C ALA A 56 2.21 -14.10 9.56
N LEU A 57 1.57 -13.88 8.40
CA LEU A 57 2.24 -13.51 7.15
C LEU A 57 3.00 -12.20 7.30
N THR A 58 2.37 -11.20 7.92
CA THR A 58 2.99 -9.90 8.19
C THR A 58 4.21 -10.03 9.10
N GLU A 59 4.05 -10.76 10.20
CA GLU A 59 5.14 -11.02 11.14
C GLU A 59 6.29 -11.77 10.46
N PHE A 60 5.98 -12.78 9.65
CA PHE A 60 6.95 -13.50 8.84
C PHE A 60 7.72 -12.55 7.91
N LEU A 61 7.04 -11.71 7.13
CA LEU A 61 7.68 -10.78 6.19
C LEU A 61 8.55 -9.75 6.91
N ASN A 62 8.10 -9.24 8.06
CA ASN A 62 8.87 -8.32 8.89
C ASN A 62 10.14 -9.00 9.43
N LYS A 63 10.02 -10.19 10.01
CA LYS A 63 11.17 -10.98 10.51
C LYS A 63 12.10 -11.36 9.37
N LEU A 64 11.56 -11.73 8.20
CA LEU A 64 12.34 -12.10 7.02
C LEU A 64 13.26 -10.94 6.61
N LEU A 65 12.75 -9.71 6.54
CA LEU A 65 13.55 -8.56 6.12
C LEU A 65 14.43 -7.97 7.24
N LEU A 66 14.00 -8.03 8.52
CA LEU A 66 14.69 -7.38 9.64
C LEU A 66 15.58 -8.30 10.48
N ARG A 67 15.43 -9.63 10.40
CA ARG A 67 16.09 -10.58 11.32
C ARG A 67 16.89 -11.68 10.63
N THR A 68 16.79 -11.80 9.30
CA THR A 68 17.52 -12.84 8.54
C THR A 68 18.75 -12.26 7.84
N PRO A 69 19.79 -13.07 7.55
CA PRO A 69 21.00 -12.55 6.92
C PRO A 69 20.74 -12.08 5.49
N PHE A 70 19.75 -12.70 4.82
CA PHE A 70 19.22 -12.23 3.54
C PHE A 70 18.62 -10.84 3.65
N GLY A 71 17.75 -10.62 4.64
CA GLY A 71 17.13 -9.32 4.92
C GLY A 71 18.16 -8.24 5.22
N HIS A 72 19.14 -8.52 6.09
CA HIS A 72 20.22 -7.57 6.40
C HIS A 72 21.06 -7.22 5.15
N SER A 73 21.37 -8.22 4.32
CA SER A 73 22.08 -8.00 3.06
C SER A 73 21.27 -7.13 2.09
N PHE A 74 19.95 -7.34 2.03
CA PHE A 74 19.03 -6.55 1.23
C PHE A 74 18.93 -5.09 1.72
N VAL A 75 18.72 -4.90 3.02
CA VAL A 75 18.63 -3.58 3.67
C VAL A 75 19.93 -2.80 3.48
N LYS A 76 21.09 -3.45 3.65
CA LYS A 76 22.41 -2.83 3.46
C LYS A 76 22.65 -2.48 1.99
N ARG A 77 22.25 -3.34 1.05
CA ARG A 77 22.43 -3.12 -0.40
C ARG A 77 21.66 -1.90 -0.90
N TYR A 78 20.45 -1.69 -0.40
CA TYR A 78 19.58 -0.59 -0.83
C TYR A 78 19.53 0.60 0.15
N ARG A 79 20.36 0.58 1.21
CA ARG A 79 20.42 1.61 2.28
C ARG A 79 19.04 1.97 2.84
N LEU A 80 18.22 0.95 3.08
CA LEU A 80 16.85 1.12 3.57
C LEU A 80 16.83 1.38 5.08
N ARG A 81 15.94 2.26 5.53
CA ARG A 81 15.65 2.42 6.97
C ARG A 81 14.61 1.38 7.41
N VAL A 82 14.48 1.16 8.72
CA VAL A 82 13.46 0.25 9.26
C VAL A 82 12.04 0.67 8.87
N SER A 83 11.77 1.99 8.78
CA SER A 83 10.50 2.50 8.24
C SER A 83 10.27 2.06 6.79
N ASP A 84 11.31 2.17 5.95
CA ASP A 84 11.23 1.83 4.53
C ASP A 84 11.01 0.31 4.35
N VAL A 85 11.56 -0.52 5.25
CA VAL A 85 11.32 -1.98 5.29
C VAL A 85 9.88 -2.29 5.70
N LEU A 86 9.36 -1.62 6.71
CA LEU A 86 7.97 -1.77 7.15
C LEU A 86 6.97 -1.29 6.08
N ASP A 87 7.35 -0.31 5.26
CA ASP A 87 6.56 0.17 4.12
C ASP A 87 6.57 -0.79 2.93
N ILE A 88 7.60 -1.63 2.81
CA ILE A 88 7.67 -2.70 1.81
C ILE A 88 6.77 -3.87 2.22
N THR A 89 6.77 -4.23 3.50
CA THR A 89 5.98 -5.36 4.01
C THR A 89 4.51 -5.01 4.24
N ASN A 90 4.23 -3.87 4.90
CA ASN A 90 2.89 -3.41 5.28
C ASN A 90 2.38 -2.30 4.36
N LYS A 91 1.05 -2.16 4.24
CA LYS A 91 0.41 -1.16 3.38
C LYS A 91 0.60 0.28 3.88
N TYR A 92 1.45 1.06 3.23
CA TYR A 92 1.70 2.48 3.57
C TYR A 92 0.78 3.46 2.83
N VAL A 93 0.20 4.42 3.56
CA VAL A 93 -0.41 5.65 3.02
C VAL A 93 0.45 6.83 3.47
N ASP A 94 1.15 7.46 2.51
CA ASP A 94 1.85 8.72 2.73
C ASP A 94 0.83 9.86 2.87
N VAL A 95 0.97 10.68 3.91
CA VAL A 95 0.10 11.86 4.10
C VAL A 95 0.35 12.93 3.02
N GLY A 96 1.46 12.86 2.26
CA GLY A 96 1.76 13.77 1.14
C GLY A 96 1.46 13.22 -0.27
N SER A 97 1.43 11.90 -0.43
CA SER A 97 1.39 11.24 -1.75
C SER A 97 -0.03 10.69 -2.00
N LYS A 98 -0.77 11.31 -2.92
CA LYS A 98 -2.22 11.06 -3.18
C LYS A 98 -2.60 9.63 -3.60
N SER A 99 -1.66 8.70 -3.74
CA SER A 99 -1.91 7.27 -3.85
C SER A 99 -0.59 6.50 -3.74
N LYS A 100 -0.42 5.70 -2.68
CA LYS A 100 0.53 4.58 -2.66
C LYS A 100 -0.13 3.40 -1.96
N SER A 101 -0.08 2.24 -2.61
CA SER A 101 -0.49 0.94 -2.08
C SER A 101 0.72 0.04 -2.24
N SER A 102 1.70 0.14 -1.34
CA SER A 102 2.82 -0.81 -1.22
C SER A 102 2.58 -1.68 -0.03
N GLY A 103 2.45 -2.98 -0.24
CA GLY A 103 2.62 -3.97 0.82
C GLY A 103 2.70 -5.35 0.17
N LEU A 104 3.73 -6.13 0.51
CA LEU A 104 3.83 -7.53 0.08
C LEU A 104 2.58 -8.32 0.49
N VAL A 105 2.02 -8.04 1.67
CA VAL A 105 0.76 -8.64 2.15
C VAL A 105 -0.42 -8.30 1.22
N SER A 106 -0.50 -7.06 0.75
CA SER A 106 -1.53 -6.62 -0.21
C SER A 106 -1.38 -7.30 -1.58
N ALA A 107 -0.14 -7.50 -2.05
CA ALA A 107 0.12 -8.23 -3.28
C ALA A 107 -0.30 -9.71 -3.17
N VAL A 108 -0.06 -10.35 -2.02
CA VAL A 108 -0.51 -11.72 -1.74
C VAL A 108 -2.04 -11.80 -1.70
N GLN A 109 -2.71 -10.88 -1.01
CA GLN A 109 -4.17 -10.83 -0.99
C GLN A 109 -4.75 -10.64 -2.40
N ALA A 110 -4.16 -9.74 -3.19
CA ALA A 110 -4.59 -9.49 -4.55
C ALA A 110 -4.42 -10.73 -5.44
N ALA A 111 -3.32 -11.48 -5.28
CA ALA A 111 -3.14 -12.76 -5.98
C ALA A 111 -4.23 -13.77 -5.61
N PHE A 112 -4.56 -13.91 -4.32
CA PHE A 112 -5.65 -14.79 -3.89
C PHE A 112 -7.01 -14.36 -4.45
N SER A 113 -7.29 -13.05 -4.48
CA SER A 113 -8.50 -12.51 -5.09
C SER A 113 -8.57 -12.89 -6.56
N CYS A 114 -7.50 -12.67 -7.31
CA CYS A 114 -7.46 -12.98 -8.74
C CYS A 114 -7.64 -14.47 -9.01
N ILE A 115 -6.98 -15.32 -8.23
CA ILE A 115 -7.10 -16.77 -8.37
C ILE A 115 -8.54 -17.20 -8.09
N ALA A 116 -9.14 -16.76 -6.98
CA ALA A 116 -10.53 -17.06 -6.65
C ALA A 116 -11.49 -16.56 -7.75
N GLY A 117 -11.29 -15.34 -8.23
CA GLY A 117 -12.05 -14.76 -9.34
C GLY A 117 -11.95 -15.59 -10.62
N LEU A 118 -10.75 -16.00 -11.03
CA LEU A 118 -10.55 -16.81 -12.23
C LEU A 118 -11.24 -18.17 -12.14
N PHE A 119 -11.13 -18.86 -11.00
CA PHE A 119 -11.79 -20.15 -10.78
C PHE A 119 -13.32 -20.02 -10.82
N VAL A 120 -13.89 -19.05 -10.09
CA VAL A 120 -15.34 -18.80 -10.07
C VAL A 120 -15.82 -18.38 -11.46
N CYS A 121 -15.10 -17.49 -12.15
CA CYS A 121 -15.43 -17.06 -13.51
C CYS A 121 -15.48 -18.25 -14.47
N ARG A 122 -14.44 -19.10 -14.46
CA ARG A 122 -14.33 -20.25 -15.36
C ARG A 122 -15.40 -21.31 -15.11
N TRP A 123 -15.91 -21.40 -13.88
CA TRP A 123 -16.96 -22.34 -13.50
C TRP A 123 -18.37 -21.77 -13.71
N SER A 124 -18.64 -20.57 -13.21
CA SER A 124 -20.00 -20.01 -13.15
C SER A 124 -20.43 -19.38 -14.47
N CYS A 125 -19.55 -18.63 -15.14
CA CYS A 125 -19.92 -17.87 -16.34
C CYS A 125 -20.39 -18.74 -17.53
N PRO A 126 -19.81 -19.91 -17.83
CA PRO A 126 -20.27 -20.77 -18.91
C PRO A 126 -21.60 -21.48 -18.62
N ARG A 127 -21.96 -21.64 -17.34
CA ARG A 127 -23.19 -22.36 -16.94
C ARG A 127 -24.39 -21.44 -16.99
N ASN A 128 -24.36 -20.40 -16.17
CA ASN A 128 -25.43 -19.41 -16.09
C ASN A 128 -24.85 -18.14 -15.49
N PHE A 129 -24.80 -17.08 -16.29
CA PHE A 129 -24.25 -15.78 -15.86
C PHE A 129 -24.92 -15.23 -14.59
N LEU A 130 -26.24 -15.41 -14.46
CA LEU A 130 -27.04 -14.87 -13.36
C LEU A 130 -27.21 -15.84 -12.20
N HIS A 131 -27.30 -17.15 -12.44
CA HIS A 131 -27.77 -18.12 -11.44
C HIS A 131 -26.72 -19.15 -11.01
N ALA A 132 -25.59 -19.28 -11.71
CA ALA A 132 -24.56 -20.22 -11.29
C ALA A 132 -23.80 -19.65 -10.09
N SER A 133 -23.77 -20.42 -9.00
CA SER A 133 -22.99 -20.10 -7.81
C SER A 133 -21.82 -21.06 -7.63
N HIS A 134 -20.75 -20.57 -6.99
CA HIS A 134 -19.62 -21.39 -6.58
C HIS A 134 -19.21 -21.02 -5.15
N PHE A 135 -19.11 -21.99 -4.23
CA PHE A 135 -18.80 -21.76 -2.81
C PHE A 135 -17.55 -20.89 -2.59
N LEU A 136 -16.56 -21.02 -3.51
CA LEU A 136 -15.30 -20.29 -3.48
C LEU A 136 -15.49 -18.76 -3.44
N SER A 137 -16.56 -18.23 -4.05
CA SER A 137 -16.82 -16.79 -4.05
C SER A 137 -17.16 -16.28 -2.65
N GLU A 138 -18.00 -17.01 -1.93
CA GLU A 138 -18.39 -16.73 -0.54
C GLU A 138 -17.27 -17.04 0.44
N SER A 139 -16.64 -18.21 0.32
CA SER A 139 -15.59 -18.61 1.25
C SER A 139 -14.39 -17.68 1.18
N TYR A 140 -14.02 -17.22 -0.03
CA TYR A 140 -12.98 -16.22 -0.20
C TYR A 140 -13.39 -14.86 0.38
N ALA A 141 -14.64 -14.42 0.18
CA ALA A 141 -15.12 -13.17 0.78
C ALA A 141 -15.04 -13.18 2.32
N TRP A 142 -15.45 -14.28 2.96
CA TRP A 142 -15.30 -14.48 4.41
C TRP A 142 -13.83 -14.46 4.83
N PHE A 143 -12.96 -15.20 4.14
CA PHE A 143 -11.54 -15.21 4.44
C PHE A 143 -10.90 -13.82 4.26
N ALA A 144 -11.20 -13.13 3.17
CA ALA A 144 -10.65 -11.83 2.81
C ALA A 144 -11.18 -10.69 3.68
N ALA A 145 -12.35 -10.84 4.32
CA ALA A 145 -12.86 -9.83 5.26
C ALA A 145 -11.82 -9.50 6.36
N SER A 146 -11.10 -10.52 6.86
CA SER A 146 -10.03 -10.35 7.84
C SER A 146 -8.87 -9.48 7.34
N TYR A 147 -8.55 -9.53 6.04
CA TYR A 147 -7.52 -8.68 5.44
C TYR A 147 -7.92 -7.21 5.52
N PHE A 148 -9.17 -6.85 5.24
CA PHE A 148 -9.59 -5.44 5.29
C PHE A 148 -9.45 -4.82 6.69
N PHE A 149 -9.69 -5.61 7.75
CA PHE A 149 -9.42 -5.18 9.12
C PHE A 149 -7.92 -5.00 9.39
N TYR A 150 -7.11 -5.96 8.97
CA TYR A 150 -5.65 -5.85 9.06
C TYR A 150 -5.12 -4.63 8.30
N ASP A 151 -5.64 -4.38 7.09
CA ASP A 151 -5.20 -3.31 6.21
C ASP A 151 -5.49 -1.94 6.84
N LEU A 152 -6.69 -1.77 7.42
CA LEU A 152 -7.07 -0.57 8.16
C LEU A 152 -6.20 -0.35 9.41
N TRP A 153 -5.90 -1.41 10.15
CA TRP A 153 -5.01 -1.37 11.30
C TRP A 153 -3.58 -0.99 10.91
N SER A 154 -3.05 -1.59 9.85
CA SER A 154 -1.69 -1.34 9.36
C SER A 154 -1.51 0.11 8.91
N MET A 155 -2.48 0.67 8.17
CA MET A 155 -2.49 2.07 7.76
C MET A 155 -2.54 3.03 8.96
N TYR A 156 -3.34 2.72 9.98
CA TYR A 156 -3.38 3.53 11.20
C TYR A 156 -2.04 3.55 11.94
N LYS A 157 -1.41 2.37 12.10
CA LYS A 157 -0.12 2.26 12.80
C LYS A 157 0.96 3.10 12.13
N ILE A 158 0.96 3.10 10.81
CA ILE A 158 1.84 3.90 9.97
C ILE A 158 1.57 5.39 10.14
N TYR A 159 0.30 5.81 10.04
CA TYR A 159 -0.10 7.19 10.29
C TYR A 159 0.36 7.67 11.68
N ALA A 160 0.25 6.81 12.69
CA ALA A 160 0.68 7.12 14.04
C ALA A 160 2.20 7.32 14.15
N ALA A 161 2.99 6.48 13.49
CA ALA A 161 4.45 6.61 13.44
C ALA A 161 4.88 7.91 12.74
N GLU A 162 4.26 8.24 11.60
CA GLU A 162 4.59 9.46 10.86
C GLU A 162 4.21 10.72 11.64
N ALA A 163 3.04 10.73 12.27
CA ALA A 163 2.60 11.82 13.14
C ALA A 163 3.56 12.02 14.32
N ALA A 164 4.07 10.94 14.92
CA ALA A 164 5.08 11.01 15.98
C ALA A 164 6.40 11.62 15.48
N ILE A 165 6.87 11.23 14.28
CA ILE A 165 8.09 11.81 13.68
C ILE A 165 7.91 13.31 13.40
N LYS A 166 6.80 13.70 12.76
CA LYS A 166 6.50 15.12 12.48
C LYS A 166 6.44 15.96 13.75
N LEU A 167 5.92 15.40 14.83
CA LEU A 167 5.85 16.06 16.13
C LEU A 167 7.24 16.22 16.75
N LYS A 168 8.10 15.19 16.68
CA LYS A 168 9.51 15.29 17.13
C LYS A 168 10.28 16.38 16.36
N VAL A 169 10.07 16.48 15.04
CA VAL A 169 10.66 17.54 14.19
C VAL A 169 10.19 18.92 14.62
N LYS A 170 8.87 19.11 14.79
CA LYS A 170 8.30 20.42 15.20
C LYS A 170 8.77 20.88 16.58
N LEU A 171 9.07 19.95 17.48
CA LEU A 171 9.58 20.25 18.82
C LEU A 171 11.11 20.46 18.84
N GLY A 172 11.80 20.36 17.70
CA GLY A 172 13.24 20.59 17.62
C GLY A 172 14.09 19.48 18.26
N LEU A 173 13.53 18.30 18.53
CA LEU A 173 14.25 17.17 19.14
C LEU A 173 15.13 16.37 18.15
N GLN A 174 15.37 16.87 16.94
CA GLN A 174 16.14 16.16 15.91
C GLN A 174 17.37 16.99 15.49
N SER A 175 18.52 16.77 16.14
CA SER A 175 19.81 17.33 15.71
C SER A 175 20.61 16.30 14.89
N VAL A 176 20.86 16.67 13.63
CA VAL A 176 21.96 16.22 12.76
C VAL A 176 21.99 14.73 12.39
N VAL A 177 21.22 14.36 11.35
CA VAL A 177 21.66 13.31 10.40
C VAL A 177 21.32 13.74 8.97
N ALA A 178 22.15 14.61 8.41
CA ALA A 178 22.33 14.75 6.97
C ALA A 178 23.74 15.29 6.77
N GLY A 179 24.60 14.46 6.16
CA GLY A 179 26.04 14.62 6.20
C GLY A 179 26.60 15.80 5.42
N ASP A 180 27.80 16.21 5.83
CA ASP A 180 28.80 16.77 4.94
C ASP A 180 30.17 16.24 5.40
N ASN A 181 30.69 15.26 4.66
CA ASN A 181 32.09 14.85 4.77
C ASN A 181 32.85 15.71 3.77
N ASN A 182 33.58 16.72 4.23
CA ASN A 182 34.82 17.25 3.63
C ASN A 182 35.36 18.42 4.47
N ASN A 183 36.26 18.14 5.42
CA ASN A 183 37.62 18.69 5.41
C ASN A 183 38.38 18.30 6.68
N VAL A 184 39.58 17.78 6.46
CA VAL A 184 40.64 17.66 7.43
C VAL A 184 41.09 19.07 7.82
N GLY A 185 41.11 19.37 9.13
CA GLY A 185 41.59 20.63 9.67
C GLY A 185 41.81 20.52 11.18
N THR A 186 43.06 20.32 11.57
CA THR A 186 43.61 20.34 12.93
C THR A 186 43.26 21.61 13.71
N GLY A 187 42.86 21.48 14.99
CA GLY A 187 42.78 22.62 15.92
C GLY A 187 42.05 22.36 17.26
N SER A 188 42.80 21.93 18.27
CA SER A 188 42.78 22.38 19.69
C SER A 188 41.45 22.65 20.45
N ASN A 189 41.30 21.88 21.54
CA ASN A 189 40.80 22.18 22.91
C ASN A 189 39.36 22.63 23.18
N GLY A 190 38.70 21.84 24.06
CA GLY A 190 37.73 22.31 25.05
C GLY A 190 36.32 21.73 24.91
N GLY A 191 35.99 20.63 25.62
CA GLY A 191 34.60 20.17 25.77
C GLY A 191 34.38 18.66 25.93
N THR A 192 35.12 17.98 26.80
CA THR A 192 35.09 16.51 26.92
C THR A 192 33.89 15.92 27.69
N ALA A 193 32.98 16.72 28.24
CA ALA A 193 31.80 16.21 28.96
C ALA A 193 30.50 16.18 28.13
N ALA A 194 30.37 17.05 27.11
CA ALA A 194 29.14 17.16 26.31
C ALA A 194 29.06 16.11 25.18
N ASN A 195 30.21 15.66 24.68
CA ASN A 195 30.28 14.71 23.57
C ASN A 195 29.99 13.26 24.01
N GLY A 196 30.27 12.90 25.27
CA GLY A 196 29.88 11.60 25.84
C GLY A 196 28.36 11.47 25.98
N ALA A 197 27.71 12.50 26.52
CA ALA A 197 26.25 12.54 26.68
C ALA A 197 25.49 12.62 25.34
N LEU A 198 26.08 13.24 24.31
CA LEU A 198 25.52 13.29 22.95
C LEU A 198 25.70 11.96 22.21
N ALA A 199 26.84 11.29 22.39
CA ALA A 199 27.07 9.95 21.85
C ALA A 199 26.16 8.92 22.52
N GLU A 200 25.94 9.03 23.83
CA GLU A 200 25.02 8.18 24.61
C GLU A 200 23.55 8.46 24.24
N LYS A 201 23.15 9.72 24.01
CA LYS A 201 21.81 10.07 23.48
C LYS A 201 21.60 9.66 22.02
N THR A 202 22.66 9.62 21.21
CA THR A 202 22.61 9.13 19.83
C THR A 202 22.57 7.60 19.79
N LEU A 203 23.24 6.91 20.73
CA LEU A 203 23.07 5.48 20.98
C LEU A 203 21.65 5.18 21.50
N GLN A 204 21.08 6.05 22.32
CA GLN A 204 19.73 5.91 22.85
C GLN A 204 18.64 6.24 21.79
N ALA A 205 18.96 7.05 20.79
CA ALA A 205 18.16 7.22 19.58
C ALA A 205 18.26 6.00 18.63
N LEU A 206 19.28 5.15 18.80
CA LEU A 206 19.38 3.83 18.16
C LEU A 206 18.68 2.73 18.97
N ASP A 207 18.49 2.91 20.28
CA ASP A 207 17.67 2.03 21.15
C ASP A 207 16.15 2.22 20.97
N ASP A 208 15.72 3.30 20.28
CA ASP A 208 14.32 3.53 19.89
C ASP A 208 13.97 2.94 18.50
N ILE A 209 14.85 2.10 17.95
CA ILE A 209 14.55 1.19 16.84
C ILE A 209 14.23 -0.19 17.46
N PRO A 210 13.19 -0.91 17.00
CA PRO A 210 12.52 -1.94 17.80
C PRO A 210 13.48 -3.06 18.24
N SER A 211 13.73 -3.20 19.54
CA SER A 211 14.24 -4.47 20.06
C SER A 211 13.10 -5.48 19.98
N VAL A 212 13.34 -6.62 19.33
CA VAL A 212 12.50 -7.81 19.44
C VAL A 212 12.78 -8.41 20.82
N GLY A 213 12.37 -7.69 21.85
CA GLY A 213 12.26 -8.22 23.19
C GLY A 213 10.91 -8.92 23.32
N GLN A 214 10.92 -10.25 23.30
CA GLN A 214 9.80 -11.12 23.69
C GLN A 214 8.64 -11.34 22.70
N GLY A 215 8.90 -11.33 21.39
CA GLY A 215 7.94 -11.89 20.41
C GLY A 215 6.58 -11.18 20.34
N THR A 216 6.46 -9.97 20.89
CA THR A 216 5.26 -9.14 20.79
C THR A 216 5.62 -7.88 20.02
N LEU A 217 4.99 -7.68 18.85
CA LEU A 217 5.18 -6.52 17.97
C LEU A 217 4.56 -5.25 18.59
N SER A 218 5.12 -4.79 19.71
CA SER A 218 4.80 -3.54 20.38
C SER A 218 5.43 -2.37 19.60
N PHE A 219 4.80 -1.98 18.48
CA PHE A 219 5.33 -0.95 17.57
C PHE A 219 5.03 0.50 17.98
N VAL A 220 4.53 0.75 19.19
CA VAL A 220 4.35 2.13 19.70
C VAL A 220 4.61 2.10 21.22
N ASN A 221 5.82 2.41 21.65
CA ASN A 221 6.00 2.89 23.01
C ASN A 221 5.31 4.26 23.10
N PRO A 222 4.43 4.49 24.09
CA PRO A 222 3.80 5.78 24.25
C PRO A 222 4.89 6.85 24.40
N CYS A 223 5.00 7.74 23.41
CA CYS A 223 5.72 8.99 23.62
C CYS A 223 5.07 9.72 24.80
N LYS A 224 5.84 10.48 25.59
CA LYS A 224 5.33 11.35 26.65
C LYS A 224 4.22 12.35 26.19
N LEU A 225 3.96 12.46 24.87
CA LEU A 225 2.88 13.25 24.26
C LEU A 225 1.66 12.43 23.75
N GLY A 226 1.59 11.12 24.00
CA GLY A 226 0.45 10.27 23.63
C GLY A 226 0.44 9.78 22.17
N ILE A 227 -0.34 8.72 21.91
CA ILE A 227 -0.55 8.14 20.57
C ILE A 227 -1.62 8.98 19.85
N PRO A 228 -1.42 9.37 18.57
CA PRO A 228 -2.47 10.07 17.83
C PRO A 228 -3.73 9.20 17.74
N SER A 229 -4.87 9.77 18.13
CA SER A 229 -6.14 9.04 18.24
C SER A 229 -6.54 8.38 16.91
N PHE A 230 -6.96 7.11 16.97
CA PHE A 230 -7.54 6.38 15.84
C PHE A 230 -8.71 7.16 15.20
N ALA A 231 -9.54 7.82 16.01
CA ALA A 231 -10.63 8.67 15.52
C ALA A 231 -10.12 9.82 14.63
N LYS A 232 -8.96 10.40 14.96
CA LYS A 232 -8.34 11.43 14.13
C LYS A 232 -7.87 10.87 12.80
N TYR A 233 -7.32 9.65 12.78
CA TYR A 233 -6.95 8.96 11.55
C TYR A 233 -8.16 8.73 10.63
N LEU A 234 -9.27 8.21 11.18
CA LEU A 234 -10.54 8.02 10.47
C LEU A 234 -11.01 9.30 9.78
N SER A 235 -11.00 10.43 10.49
CA SER A 235 -11.44 11.72 9.95
C SER A 235 -10.46 12.36 8.97
N THR A 236 -9.17 12.01 9.04
CA THR A 236 -8.14 12.60 8.16
C THR A 236 -8.10 11.90 6.80
N HIS A 237 -8.43 10.61 6.74
CA HIS A 237 -8.40 9.81 5.50
C HIS A 237 -9.75 9.15 5.16
N PRO A 238 -10.85 9.92 5.08
CA PRO A 238 -12.20 9.37 5.01
C PRO A 238 -12.45 8.52 3.76
N LEU A 239 -11.90 8.90 2.60
CA LEU A 239 -12.10 8.16 1.34
C LEU A 239 -11.48 6.76 1.38
N MET A 240 -10.25 6.66 1.88
CA MET A 240 -9.55 5.37 2.00
C MET A 240 -10.23 4.49 3.04
N VAL A 241 -10.57 5.04 4.21
CA VAL A 241 -11.24 4.28 5.27
C VAL A 241 -12.63 3.82 4.82
N PHE A 242 -13.42 4.71 4.20
CA PHE A 242 -14.71 4.36 3.63
C PHE A 242 -14.60 3.23 2.61
N HIS A 243 -13.62 3.28 1.70
CA HIS A 243 -13.41 2.22 0.71
C HIS A 243 -13.15 0.84 1.36
N HIS A 244 -12.27 0.76 2.35
CA HIS A 244 -11.93 -0.51 3.01
C HIS A 244 -13.09 -1.02 3.87
N LEU A 245 -13.81 -0.13 4.56
CA LEU A 245 -15.00 -0.50 5.32
C LEU A 245 -16.14 -0.93 4.39
N PHE A 246 -16.40 -0.21 3.30
CA PHE A 246 -17.44 -0.53 2.34
C PHE A 246 -17.18 -1.89 1.68
N ILE A 247 -15.98 -2.13 1.16
CA ILE A 247 -15.67 -3.42 0.53
C ILE A 247 -15.65 -4.56 1.57
N GLY A 248 -15.02 -4.34 2.73
CA GLY A 248 -14.87 -5.36 3.76
C GLY A 248 -16.18 -5.75 4.46
N SER A 249 -17.07 -4.80 4.72
CA SER A 249 -18.34 -5.06 5.43
C SER A 249 -19.53 -5.19 4.48
N TYR A 250 -19.82 -4.16 3.68
CA TYR A 250 -20.95 -4.18 2.76
C TYR A 250 -20.75 -5.23 1.66
N GLY A 251 -19.54 -5.35 1.10
CA GLY A 251 -19.21 -6.41 0.15
C GLY A 251 -19.43 -7.82 0.71
N LEU A 252 -19.04 -8.07 1.96
CA LEU A 252 -19.25 -9.35 2.64
C LEU A 252 -20.75 -9.66 2.85
N VAL A 253 -21.51 -8.68 3.32
CA VAL A 253 -22.96 -8.81 3.55
C VAL A 253 -23.70 -9.07 2.24
N VAL A 254 -23.32 -8.36 1.17
CA VAL A 254 -23.90 -8.57 -0.15
C VAL A 254 -23.63 -9.98 -0.65
N ILE A 255 -22.36 -10.42 -0.65
CA ILE A 255 -21.98 -11.73 -1.18
C ILE A 255 -22.63 -12.87 -0.38
N SER A 256 -22.67 -12.74 0.95
CA SER A 256 -23.15 -13.79 1.86
C SER A 256 -24.66 -13.87 1.98
N TYR A 257 -25.37 -12.73 2.03
CA TYR A 257 -26.79 -12.69 2.42
C TYR A 257 -27.70 -12.06 1.36
N LEU A 258 -27.42 -10.83 0.91
CA LEU A 258 -28.37 -10.07 0.07
C LEU A 258 -28.54 -10.65 -1.34
N ARG A 259 -27.60 -11.48 -1.76
CA ARG A 259 -27.48 -11.97 -3.12
C ARG A 259 -28.17 -13.30 -3.40
N GLY A 260 -28.42 -14.10 -2.36
CA GLY A 260 -29.21 -15.35 -2.48
C GLY A 260 -28.75 -16.35 -3.56
N GLY A 261 -27.47 -16.37 -3.96
CA GLY A 261 -26.96 -17.28 -5.01
C GLY A 261 -26.81 -16.70 -6.40
N LEU A 262 -27.10 -15.41 -6.58
CA LEU A 262 -27.09 -14.78 -7.89
C LEU A 262 -25.77 -14.06 -8.21
N GLY A 263 -25.35 -14.10 -9.47
CA GLY A 263 -24.30 -13.21 -9.98
C GLY A 263 -22.87 -13.54 -9.56
N ASP A 264 -22.53 -14.78 -9.20
CA ASP A 264 -21.11 -15.15 -8.89
C ASP A 264 -20.18 -14.84 -10.07
N CYS A 265 -20.69 -14.96 -11.30
CA CYS A 265 -19.92 -14.56 -12.48
C CYS A 265 -19.59 -13.05 -12.44
N VAL A 266 -20.56 -12.17 -12.13
CA VAL A 266 -20.33 -10.72 -11.98
C VAL A 266 -19.33 -10.43 -10.85
N PHE A 267 -19.50 -11.08 -9.69
CA PHE A 267 -18.59 -10.91 -8.56
C PHE A 267 -17.18 -11.45 -8.84
N SER A 268 -17.05 -12.49 -9.65
CA SER A 268 -15.74 -13.03 -10.03
C SER A 268 -14.90 -12.02 -10.81
N PHE A 269 -15.54 -11.20 -11.66
CA PHE A 269 -14.88 -10.08 -12.32
C PHE A 269 -14.46 -8.98 -11.34
N MET A 270 -15.23 -8.74 -10.27
CA MET A 270 -14.83 -7.82 -9.19
C MET A 270 -13.55 -8.29 -8.50
N PHE A 271 -13.40 -9.60 -8.27
CA PHE A 271 -12.16 -10.15 -7.71
C PHE A 271 -10.96 -10.04 -8.65
N MET A 272 -11.18 -10.13 -9.96
CA MET A 272 -10.12 -9.94 -10.98
C MET A 272 -9.62 -8.50 -11.06
N MET A 273 -10.35 -7.51 -10.52
CA MET A 273 -9.90 -6.11 -10.46
C MET A 273 -8.61 -5.94 -9.65
N GLU A 274 -8.34 -6.84 -8.72
CA GLU A 274 -7.13 -6.82 -7.90
C GLU A 274 -5.86 -7.22 -8.67
N LEU A 275 -5.96 -7.67 -9.93
CA LEU A 275 -4.79 -8.12 -10.70
C LEU A 275 -3.76 -7.01 -10.95
N SER A 276 -4.19 -5.76 -10.97
CA SER A 276 -3.28 -4.62 -11.08
C SER A 276 -2.49 -4.35 -9.80
N THR A 277 -2.99 -4.76 -8.63
CA THR A 277 -2.45 -4.42 -7.31
C THR A 277 -1.02 -4.93 -7.07
N PRO A 278 -0.63 -6.16 -7.49
CA PRO A 278 0.76 -6.60 -7.43
C PRO A 278 1.73 -5.69 -8.19
N PHE A 279 1.33 -5.18 -9.37
CA PHE A 279 2.18 -4.28 -10.17
C PHE A 279 2.28 -2.88 -9.54
N VAL A 280 1.18 -2.38 -8.95
CA VAL A 280 1.18 -1.14 -8.16
C VAL A 280 2.12 -1.27 -6.95
N SER A 281 2.00 -2.35 -6.19
CA SER A 281 2.86 -2.65 -5.04
C SER A 281 4.31 -2.78 -5.45
N PHE A 282 4.61 -3.53 -6.52
CA PHE A 282 5.98 -3.71 -7.00
C PHE A 282 6.61 -2.39 -7.44
N ARG A 283 5.85 -1.50 -8.10
CA ARG A 283 6.33 -0.17 -8.47
C ARG A 283 6.71 0.66 -7.24
N SER A 284 5.88 0.61 -6.21
CA SER A 284 6.12 1.33 -4.96
C SER A 284 7.36 0.78 -4.23
N ILE A 285 7.52 -0.55 -4.15
CA ILE A 285 8.72 -1.20 -3.60
C ILE A 285 9.99 -0.76 -4.34
N LEU A 286 9.98 -0.79 -5.68
CA LEU A 286 11.11 -0.31 -6.49
C LEU A 286 11.42 1.18 -6.26
N SER A 287 10.39 2.00 -6.00
CA SER A 287 10.56 3.41 -5.64
C SER A 287 11.25 3.57 -4.28
N VAL A 288 10.87 2.77 -3.28
CA VAL A 288 11.47 2.77 -1.93
C VAL A 288 12.93 2.30 -1.99
N MET A 289 13.24 1.33 -2.84
CA MET A 289 14.61 0.86 -3.11
C MET A 289 15.49 1.86 -3.88
N GLY A 290 14.97 3.04 -4.24
CA GLY A 290 15.71 4.04 -5.02
C GLY A 290 15.91 3.67 -6.50
N LEU A 291 15.23 2.64 -7.00
CA LEU A 291 15.41 2.09 -8.36
C LEU A 291 14.55 2.79 -9.43
N LYS A 292 14.17 4.06 -9.22
CA LYS A 292 13.30 4.81 -10.15
C LYS A 292 13.87 4.97 -11.56
N GLN A 293 15.21 4.95 -11.69
CA GLN A 293 15.91 5.08 -12.99
C GLN A 293 16.09 3.74 -13.72
N SER A 294 15.69 2.62 -13.10
CA SER A 294 15.87 1.29 -13.72
C SER A 294 14.86 1.05 -14.84
N LYS A 295 15.27 0.29 -15.87
CA LYS A 295 14.36 -0.22 -16.91
C LYS A 295 13.20 -1.02 -16.30
N LEU A 296 13.47 -1.76 -15.22
CA LEU A 296 12.48 -2.54 -14.49
C LEU A 296 11.35 -1.66 -13.92
N TYR A 297 11.69 -0.48 -13.39
CA TYR A 297 10.71 0.48 -12.87
C TYR A 297 9.79 1.01 -13.98
N VAL A 298 10.33 1.25 -15.18
CA VAL A 298 9.56 1.70 -16.34
C VAL A 298 8.68 0.58 -16.89
N ILE A 299 9.25 -0.62 -17.11
CA ILE A 299 8.51 -1.80 -17.61
C ILE A 299 7.36 -2.13 -16.66
N ASN A 300 7.62 -2.24 -15.36
CA ASN A 300 6.56 -2.49 -14.38
C ASN A 300 5.52 -1.37 -14.37
N GLY A 301 5.92 -0.10 -14.54
CA GLY A 301 4.99 1.02 -14.68
C GLY A 301 4.05 0.90 -15.89
N LEU A 302 4.56 0.40 -17.02
CA LEU A 302 3.76 0.13 -18.22
C LEU A 302 2.82 -1.07 -18.01
N VAL A 303 3.31 -2.17 -17.44
CA VAL A 303 2.48 -3.35 -17.11
C VAL A 303 1.38 -2.96 -16.13
N MET A 304 1.69 -2.18 -15.10
CA MET A 304 0.73 -1.61 -14.17
C MET A 304 -0.34 -0.79 -14.90
N LEU A 305 0.04 0.08 -15.85
CA LEU A 305 -0.91 0.90 -16.60
C LEU A 305 -1.88 0.05 -17.46
N VAL A 306 -1.34 -0.94 -18.18
CA VAL A 306 -2.13 -1.84 -19.03
C VAL A 306 -3.08 -2.69 -18.20
N THR A 307 -2.57 -3.30 -17.13
CA THR A 307 -3.38 -4.17 -16.25
C THR A 307 -4.44 -3.38 -15.51
N PHE A 308 -4.14 -2.15 -15.05
CA PHE A 308 -5.12 -1.27 -14.41
C PHE A 308 -6.24 -0.86 -15.39
N PHE A 309 -5.89 -0.51 -16.63
CA PHE A 309 -6.88 -0.22 -17.66
C PHE A 309 -7.80 -1.42 -17.89
N TRP A 310 -7.23 -2.58 -18.18
CA TRP A 310 -8.02 -3.76 -18.54
C TRP A 310 -8.90 -4.24 -17.39
N CYS A 311 -8.30 -4.42 -16.20
CA CYS A 311 -8.98 -5.08 -15.08
C CYS A 311 -9.91 -4.14 -14.32
N ARG A 312 -9.61 -2.83 -14.23
CA ARG A 312 -10.38 -1.89 -13.40
C ARG A 312 -11.22 -0.89 -14.21
N VAL A 313 -10.77 -0.48 -15.40
CA VAL A 313 -11.48 0.52 -16.22
C VAL A 313 -12.38 -0.13 -17.28
N PHE A 314 -11.86 -1.12 -18.00
CA PHE A 314 -12.57 -1.77 -19.10
C PHE A 314 -13.53 -2.88 -18.63
N LEU A 315 -13.12 -3.67 -17.65
CA LEU A 315 -13.87 -4.85 -17.20
C LEU A 315 -15.28 -4.51 -16.69
N MET A 316 -15.44 -3.38 -15.98
CA MET A 316 -16.75 -2.98 -15.43
C MET A 316 -17.78 -2.67 -16.53
N PRO A 317 -17.51 -1.77 -17.52
CA PRO A 317 -18.37 -1.59 -18.68
C PRO A 317 -18.66 -2.89 -19.44
N TYR A 318 -17.66 -3.75 -19.61
CA TYR A 318 -17.83 -5.04 -20.28
C TYR A 318 -18.83 -5.95 -19.55
N VAL A 319 -18.76 -6.03 -18.22
CA VAL A 319 -19.71 -6.81 -17.42
C VAL A 319 -21.13 -6.25 -17.52
N CYS A 320 -21.29 -4.93 -17.49
CA CYS A 320 -22.59 -4.29 -17.72
C CYS A 320 -23.15 -4.55 -19.13
N TYR A 321 -22.29 -4.58 -20.14
CA TYR A 321 -22.66 -4.93 -21.52
C TYR A 321 -23.06 -6.40 -21.62
N TYR A 322 -22.29 -7.31 -21.04
CA TYR A 322 -22.64 -8.73 -21.03
C TYR A 322 -23.98 -8.97 -20.32
N TYR A 323 -24.23 -8.28 -19.21
CA TYR A 323 -25.53 -8.28 -18.54
C TYR A 323 -26.67 -7.81 -19.46
N SER A 324 -26.46 -6.75 -20.25
CA SER A 324 -27.49 -6.25 -21.17
C SER A 324 -27.83 -7.27 -22.26
N GLN A 325 -26.83 -8.03 -22.74
CA GLN A 325 -27.05 -9.13 -23.68
C GLN A 325 -27.88 -10.25 -23.03
N VAL A 326 -27.57 -10.64 -21.79
CA VAL A 326 -28.31 -11.69 -21.07
C VAL A 326 -29.76 -11.30 -20.80
N VAL A 327 -30.03 -10.04 -20.50
CA VAL A 327 -31.39 -9.52 -20.24
C VAL A 327 -32.12 -9.11 -21.53
N ASN A 328 -31.44 -9.18 -22.69
CA ASN A 328 -31.97 -8.76 -24.00
C ASN A 328 -32.54 -7.32 -23.98
N LYS A 329 -31.83 -6.40 -23.34
CA LYS A 329 -32.19 -4.97 -23.28
C LYS A 329 -31.05 -4.11 -23.79
N PRO A 330 -31.33 -2.92 -24.36
CA PRO A 330 -30.27 -1.99 -24.75
C PRO A 330 -29.45 -1.58 -23.51
N PHE A 331 -28.15 -1.36 -23.70
CA PHE A 331 -27.18 -1.17 -22.62
C PHE A 331 -27.63 -0.17 -21.54
N PHE A 332 -28.05 1.04 -21.95
CA PHE A 332 -28.46 2.08 -21.02
C PHE A 332 -29.71 1.71 -20.23
N GLU A 333 -30.68 1.06 -20.87
CA GLU A 333 -31.91 0.61 -20.22
C GLU A 333 -31.63 -0.54 -19.24
N ALA A 334 -30.76 -1.48 -19.63
CA ALA A 334 -30.31 -2.55 -18.75
C ALA A 334 -29.64 -2.00 -17.49
N VAL A 335 -28.72 -1.03 -17.64
CA VAL A 335 -28.03 -0.38 -16.52
C VAL A 335 -28.98 0.43 -15.65
N TRP A 336 -29.93 1.16 -16.25
CA TRP A 336 -30.88 1.99 -15.50
C TRP A 336 -31.86 1.17 -14.67
N ASN A 337 -32.27 0.01 -15.18
CA ASN A 337 -33.20 -0.92 -14.53
C ASN A 337 -32.57 -1.72 -13.37
N LEU A 338 -31.25 -1.67 -13.16
CA LEU A 338 -30.65 -2.34 -12.00
C LEU A 338 -31.22 -1.79 -10.68
N PRO A 339 -31.30 -2.59 -9.61
CA PRO A 339 -31.66 -2.09 -8.28
C PRO A 339 -30.79 -0.91 -7.86
N TRP A 340 -31.35 0.04 -7.14
CA TRP A 340 -30.65 1.26 -6.73
C TRP A 340 -29.33 0.96 -5.98
N GLY A 341 -29.32 -0.04 -5.10
CA GLY A 341 -28.11 -0.49 -4.39
C GLY A 341 -27.01 -1.00 -5.31
N CYS A 342 -27.35 -1.69 -6.41
CA CYS A 342 -26.36 -2.16 -7.38
C CYS A 342 -25.76 -0.99 -8.17
N LYS A 343 -26.60 -0.04 -8.61
CA LYS A 343 -26.14 1.19 -9.29
C LYS A 343 -25.20 2.00 -8.40
N ALA A 344 -25.58 2.22 -7.14
CA ALA A 344 -24.78 2.93 -6.16
C ALA A 344 -23.43 2.22 -5.91
N SER A 345 -23.44 0.89 -5.80
CA SER A 345 -22.23 0.09 -5.59
C SER A 345 -21.27 0.13 -6.79
N ILE A 346 -21.80 -0.03 -8.00
CA ILE A 346 -21.01 0.08 -9.23
C ILE A 346 -20.35 1.46 -9.31
N LEU A 347 -21.11 2.53 -9.04
CA LEU A 347 -20.59 3.89 -9.06
C LEU A 347 -19.51 4.12 -7.98
N ALA A 348 -19.77 3.68 -6.75
CA ALA A 348 -18.84 3.80 -5.62
C ALA A 348 -17.53 3.05 -5.86
N LEU A 349 -17.57 1.90 -6.54
CA LEU A 349 -16.38 1.13 -6.89
C LEU A 349 -15.66 1.67 -8.12
N PHE A 350 -16.38 2.21 -9.11
CA PHE A 350 -15.81 2.60 -10.41
C PHE A 350 -15.19 4.01 -10.41
N LEU A 351 -15.82 5.00 -9.76
CA LEU A 351 -15.33 6.38 -9.76
C LEU A 351 -13.89 6.53 -9.22
N PRO A 352 -13.49 5.89 -8.10
CA PRO A 352 -12.11 5.94 -7.63
C PRO A 352 -11.11 5.35 -8.64
N GLN A 353 -11.50 4.30 -9.37
CA GLN A 353 -10.62 3.68 -10.37
C GLN A 353 -10.36 4.63 -11.55
N LEU A 354 -11.39 5.32 -12.03
CA LEU A 354 -11.23 6.34 -13.09
C LEU A 354 -10.31 7.48 -12.64
N TYR A 355 -10.48 7.94 -11.39
CA TYR A 355 -9.62 8.97 -10.81
C TYR A 355 -8.15 8.51 -10.77
N TRP A 356 -7.88 7.32 -10.25
CA TRP A 356 -6.51 6.79 -10.17
C TRP A 356 -5.91 6.50 -11.55
N PHE A 357 -6.70 5.96 -12.49
CA PHE A 357 -6.23 5.74 -13.85
C PHE A 357 -5.83 7.06 -14.52
N ARG A 358 -6.64 8.11 -14.37
CA ARG A 358 -6.30 9.46 -14.87
C ARG A 358 -4.98 9.97 -14.26
N LEU A 359 -4.75 9.75 -12.97
CA LEU A 359 -3.48 10.11 -12.33
C LEU A 359 -2.30 9.31 -12.90
N MET A 360 -2.47 8.00 -13.12
CA MET A 360 -1.44 7.13 -13.70
C MET A 360 -1.09 7.54 -15.13
N VAL A 361 -2.09 7.80 -15.97
CA VAL A 361 -1.88 8.28 -17.35
C VAL A 361 -1.17 9.63 -17.35
N ARG A 362 -1.57 10.58 -16.49
CA ARG A 362 -0.87 11.87 -16.36
C ARG A 362 0.58 11.69 -15.87
N GLY A 363 0.82 10.76 -14.95
CA GLY A 363 2.16 10.39 -14.49
C GLY A 363 3.02 9.82 -15.63
N ALA A 364 2.48 8.89 -16.42
CA ALA A 364 3.17 8.29 -17.55
C ALA A 364 3.45 9.33 -18.65
N MET A 365 2.47 10.17 -19.00
CA MET A 365 2.65 11.23 -20.01
C MET A 365 3.77 12.19 -19.64
N LYS A 366 3.92 12.56 -18.36
CA LYS A 366 5.04 13.43 -17.93
C LYS A 366 6.42 12.79 -18.11
N VAL A 367 6.50 11.46 -18.00
CA VAL A 367 7.77 10.72 -18.14
C VAL A 367 8.15 10.56 -19.61
N PHE A 368 7.18 10.25 -20.48
CA PHE A 368 7.43 10.04 -21.92
C PHE A 368 7.42 11.34 -22.73
N PHE A 369 6.65 12.35 -22.30
CA PHE A 369 6.54 13.66 -22.93
C PHE A 369 6.85 14.75 -21.91
N PRO A 370 8.13 14.93 -21.54
CA PRO A 370 8.52 16.04 -20.68
C PRO A 370 8.10 17.36 -21.36
N PRO A 371 7.41 18.27 -20.65
CA PRO A 371 7.03 19.54 -21.23
C PRO A 371 8.29 20.26 -21.71
N LYS A 372 8.35 20.59 -23.01
CA LYS A 372 9.41 21.45 -23.57
C LYS A 372 9.35 22.76 -22.81
N ASN A 373 10.24 22.93 -21.84
CA ASN A 373 10.32 24.19 -21.12
C ASN A 373 10.71 25.25 -22.15
N LYS A 374 9.89 26.31 -22.30
CA LYS A 374 10.24 27.51 -23.06
C LYS A 374 11.41 28.20 -22.34
N ARG A 375 12.60 27.64 -22.48
CA ARG A 375 13.85 28.19 -21.96
C ARG A 375 14.75 28.39 -23.18
N ASN A 376 14.47 29.47 -23.92
CA ASN A 376 15.39 30.22 -24.78
C ASN A 376 14.62 31.30 -25.56
N THR A 377 14.15 32.34 -24.87
CA THR A 377 13.85 33.64 -25.51
C THR A 377 14.00 34.84 -24.58
N LYS A 378 14.73 34.69 -23.46
CA LYS A 378 15.08 35.82 -22.57
C LYS A 378 16.58 35.98 -22.30
N LEU A 379 17.44 35.09 -22.83
CA LEU A 379 18.90 35.25 -22.72
C LEU A 379 19.53 36.05 -23.87
N ALA A 380 18.78 36.38 -24.92
CA ALA A 380 19.29 37.18 -26.05
C ALA A 380 19.01 38.68 -25.93
N ALA A 381 18.24 39.14 -24.93
CA ALA A 381 17.85 40.55 -24.80
C ALA A 381 18.63 41.34 -23.73
N ASN A 382 19.40 40.66 -22.86
CA ASN A 382 20.14 41.33 -21.77
C ASN A 382 21.64 41.47 -22.04
N SER A 383 22.11 41.13 -23.25
CA SER A 383 23.55 41.22 -23.62
C SER A 383 23.96 42.61 -24.16
N CYS A 384 23.03 43.56 -24.30
CA CYS A 384 23.31 44.86 -24.92
C CYS A 384 22.93 46.09 -24.07
N ALA A 385 22.76 45.94 -22.76
CA ALA A 385 22.50 47.10 -21.90
C ALA A 385 23.31 47.04 -20.60
N ASN A 386 24.38 47.82 -20.62
CA ASN A 386 25.09 48.43 -19.50
C ASN A 386 26.02 47.55 -18.66
N GLU A 387 27.25 47.43 -19.17
CA GLU A 387 28.42 47.87 -18.39
C GLU A 387 28.23 49.34 -17.98
N VAL A 388 28.36 49.63 -16.69
CA VAL A 388 28.89 50.84 -16.04
C VAL A 388 28.30 50.95 -14.63
N SER A 389 29.22 51.12 -13.67
CA SER A 389 29.07 51.54 -12.27
C SER A 389 29.24 50.49 -11.17
N THR A 390 30.33 50.76 -10.45
CA THR A 390 30.99 50.22 -9.25
C THR A 390 30.18 50.21 -7.95
N ASN A 391 30.60 49.28 -7.06
CA ASN A 391 30.63 49.28 -5.58
C ASN A 391 29.33 49.31 -4.74
N GLY A 392 29.27 48.41 -3.75
CA GLY A 392 28.42 48.55 -2.55
C GLY A 392 27.80 47.24 -2.04
N GLU A 393 28.06 46.93 -0.77
CA GLU A 393 27.58 45.78 0.02
C GLU A 393 26.06 45.51 -0.08
N THR A 394 25.63 44.23 -0.04
CA THR A 394 24.80 43.67 1.04
C THR A 394 24.43 42.19 0.82
N MET A 395 24.49 41.48 1.95
CA MET A 395 23.96 40.15 2.26
C MET A 395 22.54 39.88 1.70
N LYS A 396 22.32 38.76 1.01
CA LYS A 396 21.02 38.07 0.95
C LYS A 396 21.14 36.60 0.52
N THR A 397 20.70 35.75 1.43
CA THR A 397 20.48 34.31 1.34
C THR A 397 19.41 33.98 0.31
N SER A 398 19.78 33.25 -0.75
CA SER A 398 18.83 32.66 -1.70
C SER A 398 18.43 31.25 -1.25
N GLN A 399 17.54 31.23 -0.26
CA GLN A 399 16.59 30.15 -0.07
C GLN A 399 15.69 30.04 -1.32
N SER A 400 15.13 28.84 -1.54
CA SER A 400 14.05 28.54 -2.50
C SER A 400 14.47 28.06 -3.89
N LYS A 401 14.66 26.74 -3.99
CA LYS A 401 14.30 25.95 -5.19
C LYS A 401 14.02 24.47 -4.91
N ASP A 402 14.32 23.98 -3.70
CA ASP A 402 14.06 22.57 -3.33
C ASP A 402 12.73 22.31 -2.60
N SER A 403 11.97 23.36 -2.24
CA SER A 403 10.68 23.19 -1.56
C SER A 403 9.52 22.83 -2.50
N GLU A 404 9.62 23.12 -3.80
CA GLU A 404 8.53 22.89 -4.75
C GLU A 404 8.45 21.42 -5.23
N VAL A 405 9.56 20.66 -5.09
CA VAL A 405 9.64 19.26 -5.54
C VAL A 405 9.00 18.28 -4.52
N ARG A 406 8.85 18.67 -3.26
CA ARG A 406 8.23 17.82 -2.21
C ARG A 406 6.70 17.91 -2.13
N SER A 407 6.07 18.90 -2.77
CA SER A 407 4.62 19.13 -2.66
C SER A 407 3.77 18.35 -3.67
N LEU A 408 4.38 17.60 -4.60
CA LEU A 408 3.67 17.03 -5.77
C LEU A 408 4.01 15.56 -6.09
N MET A 409 4.65 14.83 -5.17
CA MET A 409 4.76 13.37 -5.24
C MET A 409 3.93 12.76 -4.15
#